data_AF-A0A7S2GMN9-F1
#
_entry.id   AF-A0A7S2GMN9-F1
#
_cell.length_a   1.000
_cell.length_b   1.000
_cell.length_c   1.000
_cell.angle_alpha   90.00
_cell.angle_beta   90.00
_cell.angle_gamma   90.00
#
_symmetry.space_group_name_H-M   'P 1'
#
loop_
_entity.id
_entity.type
_entity.pdbx_description
1 polymer ?
#
loop_
_entity_poly.entity_id
_entity_poly.type
_entity_poly.pdbx_seq_one_letter_code
_entity_poly.pdbx_strand_id
1 'polypeptide(L)'
;KDVREAPQEPGTRPPEAAPVRGEGNLARKPGSRPCKAKRKRYKHLVACIEDDIRRDPLNFDLQRVEQGLPPSVLQDPKCRTKLMERLQRLLTRECESAAAEGAAG
;
A
#
# COMPACT_ATOMS: atom_id res chain seq x y z
N LYS A 1 -25.85 -48.14 -32.58
CA LYS A 1 -26.94 -47.68 -31.69
C LYS A 1 -26.77 -48.40 -30.37
N ASP A 2 -26.02 -47.82 -29.45
CA ASP A 2 -26.05 -48.22 -28.05
C ASP A 2 -25.90 -46.96 -27.22
N VAL A 3 -27.04 -46.52 -26.69
CA VAL A 3 -27.20 -45.45 -25.73
C VAL A 3 -26.94 -46.06 -24.37
N ARG A 4 -25.90 -45.62 -23.67
CA ARG A 4 -25.72 -45.91 -22.25
C ARG A 4 -25.75 -44.63 -21.43
N GLU A 5 -26.91 -44.50 -20.81
CA GLU A 5 -27.42 -43.62 -19.77
C GLU A 5 -26.51 -43.54 -18.51
N ALA A 6 -26.55 -42.38 -17.85
CA ALA A 6 -25.71 -41.92 -16.73
C ALA A 6 -26.01 -42.62 -15.38
N PRO A 7 -25.17 -42.42 -14.33
CA PRO A 7 -25.52 -41.37 -13.35
C PRO A 7 -24.36 -40.69 -12.55
N GLN A 8 -24.56 -39.39 -12.33
CA GLN A 8 -24.41 -38.59 -11.08
C GLN A 8 -23.11 -38.62 -10.23
N GLU A 9 -22.44 -37.46 -10.27
CA GLU A 9 -21.77 -36.67 -9.21
C GLU A 9 -21.72 -37.25 -7.78
N PRO A 10 -20.53 -37.20 -7.14
CA PRO A 10 -20.49 -36.59 -5.81
C PRO A 10 -19.24 -35.73 -5.59
N GLY A 11 -19.42 -34.49 -5.10
CA GLY A 11 -18.32 -33.82 -4.42
C GLY A 11 -18.29 -32.30 -4.43
N THR A 12 -19.41 -31.63 -4.15
CA THR A 12 -19.37 -30.29 -3.56
C THR A 12 -18.63 -30.36 -2.22
N ARG A 13 -17.32 -30.14 -2.23
CA ARG A 13 -16.59 -29.68 -1.04
C ARG A 13 -16.53 -28.16 -1.13
N PRO A 14 -17.37 -27.41 -0.39
CA PRO A 14 -17.08 -26.01 -0.15
C PRO A 14 -15.71 -25.93 0.54
N PRO A 15 -14.76 -25.10 0.07
CA PRO A 15 -13.60 -24.78 0.88
C PRO A 15 -14.13 -24.07 2.14
N GLU A 16 -14.19 -24.88 3.20
CA GLU A 16 -14.02 -24.56 4.60
C GLU A 16 -13.72 -23.07 4.80
N ALA A 17 -14.76 -22.36 5.22
CA ALA A 17 -14.68 -20.96 5.60
C ALA A 17 -13.53 -20.78 6.57
N ALA A 18 -12.43 -20.22 6.07
CA ALA A 18 -11.29 -19.85 6.88
C ALA A 18 -11.79 -18.98 8.04
N PRO A 19 -11.29 -19.19 9.27
CA PRO A 19 -11.75 -18.47 10.44
C PRO A 19 -11.59 -16.96 10.20
N VAL A 20 -12.74 -16.29 10.12
CA VAL A 20 -12.88 -14.84 10.13
C VAL A 20 -12.14 -14.35 11.37
N ARG A 21 -10.90 -13.86 11.18
CA ARG A 21 -10.12 -13.25 12.25
C ARG A 21 -10.90 -12.04 12.72
N GLY A 22 -11.56 -12.20 13.86
CA GLY A 22 -12.44 -11.22 14.47
C GLY A 22 -11.89 -9.81 14.34
N GLU A 23 -12.65 -8.98 13.63
CA GLU A 23 -12.56 -7.54 13.73
C GLU A 23 -13.05 -7.16 15.13
N GLY A 24 -12.17 -7.35 16.11
CA GLY A 24 -12.29 -6.72 17.41
C GLY A 24 -12.19 -5.21 17.19
N ASN A 25 -13.35 -4.59 17.00
CA ASN A 25 -13.58 -3.15 17.08
C ASN A 25 -13.34 -2.71 18.54
N LEU A 26 -12.08 -2.79 18.96
CA LEU A 26 -11.61 -2.15 20.17
C LEU A 26 -11.62 -0.66 19.86
N ALA A 27 -12.68 0.01 20.26
CA ALA A 27 -12.74 1.46 20.41
C ALA A 27 -11.54 1.89 21.27
N ARG A 28 -10.41 2.19 20.60
CA ARG A 28 -9.16 2.53 21.27
C ARG A 28 -9.34 3.92 21.86
N LYS A 29 -9.16 4.02 23.18
CA LYS A 29 -9.03 5.28 23.89
C LYS A 29 -8.11 6.24 23.11
N PRO A 30 -8.49 7.52 22.93
CA PRO A 30 -7.63 8.51 22.29
C PRO A 30 -6.33 8.62 23.12
N GLY A 31 -5.19 8.26 22.51
CA GLY A 31 -3.87 8.28 23.17
C GLY A 31 -3.06 6.99 23.08
N SER A 32 -3.65 5.86 22.64
CA SER A 32 -2.85 4.65 22.38
C SER A 32 -1.95 4.88 21.16
N ARG A 33 -0.63 4.82 21.37
CA ARG A 33 0.36 4.74 20.29
C ARG A 33 -0.06 3.68 19.26
N PRO A 34 0.22 3.88 17.96
CA PRO A 34 -0.12 2.89 16.92
C PRO A 34 0.54 1.53 17.23
N CYS A 35 -0.21 0.45 17.05
CA CYS A 35 0.34 -0.89 17.29
C CYS A 35 1.51 -1.20 16.34
N LYS A 36 2.37 -2.16 16.72
CA LYS A 36 3.55 -2.57 15.94
C LYS A 36 3.20 -2.91 14.49
N ALA A 37 2.09 -3.61 14.27
CA ALA A 37 1.63 -3.98 12.93
C ALA A 37 1.29 -2.74 12.06
N LYS A 38 0.55 -1.76 12.60
CA LYS A 38 0.23 -0.51 11.89
C LYS A 38 1.49 0.27 11.54
N ARG A 39 2.44 0.37 12.47
CA ARG A 39 3.74 1.02 12.21
C ARG A 39 4.54 0.32 11.11
N LYS A 40 4.58 -1.02 11.11
CA LYS A 40 5.29 -1.79 10.08
C LYS A 40 4.67 -1.56 8.69
N ARG A 41 3.34 -1.58 8.57
CA ARG A 41 2.64 -1.30 7.30
C ARG A 41 2.94 0.10 6.79
N TYR A 42 2.87 1.11 7.66
CA TYR A 42 3.21 2.50 7.28
C TYR A 42 4.67 2.60 6.80
N LYS A 43 5.63 2.05 7.55
CA LYS A 43 7.04 2.07 7.15
C LYS A 43 7.27 1.40 5.80
N HIS A 44 6.62 0.26 5.56
CA HIS A 44 6.73 -0.45 4.29
C HIS A 44 6.14 0.36 3.14
N LEU A 45 4.95 0.94 3.32
CA LEU A 45 4.33 1.84 2.34
C LEU A 45 5.27 3.00 1.98
N VAL A 46 5.81 3.69 3.00
CA VAL A 46 6.76 4.79 2.75
C VAL A 46 8.00 4.30 2.00
N ALA A 47 8.58 3.16 2.39
CA ALA A 47 9.75 2.61 1.71
C ALA A 47 9.47 2.29 0.23
N CYS A 48 8.32 1.68 -0.09
CA CYS A 48 7.94 1.40 -1.47
C CYS A 48 7.83 2.69 -2.30
N ILE A 49 7.17 3.72 -1.76
CA ILE A 49 7.03 5.01 -2.43
C ILE A 49 8.40 5.68 -2.63
N GLU A 50 9.28 5.62 -1.63
CA GLU A 50 10.64 6.14 -1.75
C GLU A 50 11.47 5.39 -2.80
N ASP A 51 11.30 4.07 -2.90
CA ASP A 51 11.97 3.27 -3.93
C ASP A 51 11.46 3.62 -5.33
N ASP A 52 10.16 3.89 -5.50
CA ASP A 52 9.59 4.32 -6.78
C ASP A 52 10.13 5.68 -7.20
N ILE A 53 10.28 6.64 -6.26
CA ILE A 53 10.91 7.94 -6.52
C ILE A 53 12.36 7.77 -6.98
N ARG A 54 13.13 6.89 -6.33
CA ARG A 54 14.55 6.66 -6.72
C ARG A 54 14.67 5.98 -8.08
N ARG A 55 13.68 5.18 -8.48
CA ARG A 55 13.69 4.47 -9.78
C ARG A 55 13.41 5.41 -10.93
N ASP A 56 12.46 6.33 -10.75
CA ASP A 56 12.07 7.28 -11.79
C ASP A 56 11.62 8.61 -11.16
N PRO A 57 12.56 9.48 -10.76
CA PRO A 57 12.21 10.73 -10.10
C PRO A 57 11.56 11.74 -11.07
N LEU A 58 11.85 11.64 -12.37
CA LEU A 58 11.36 12.63 -13.36
C LEU A 58 9.90 12.43 -13.73
N ASN A 59 9.41 11.19 -13.73
CA ASN A 59 8.01 10.88 -14.07
C ASN A 59 7.15 10.59 -12.82
N PHE A 60 7.65 10.89 -11.62
CA PHE A 60 6.93 10.60 -10.39
C PHE A 60 5.88 11.66 -10.07
N ASP A 61 4.60 11.25 -9.94
CA ASP A 61 3.50 12.15 -9.60
C ASP A 61 3.06 12.01 -8.13
N LEU A 62 3.32 13.06 -7.34
CA LEU A 62 2.92 13.15 -5.93
C LEU A 62 1.40 13.15 -5.74
N GLN A 63 0.63 13.73 -6.67
CA GLN A 63 -0.83 13.81 -6.54
C GLN A 63 -1.47 12.43 -6.67
N ARG A 64 -0.98 11.62 -7.62
CA ARG A 64 -1.41 10.23 -7.77
C ARG A 64 -1.13 9.40 -6.52
N VAL A 65 0.04 9.59 -5.90
CA VAL A 65 0.39 8.91 -4.64
C VAL A 65 -0.55 9.30 -3.53
N GLU A 66 -0.82 10.61 -3.40
CA GLU A 66 -1.71 11.15 -2.37
C GLU A 66 -3.12 10.54 -2.46
N GLN A 67 -3.66 10.39 -3.68
CA GLN A 67 -4.96 9.74 -3.91
C GLN A 67 -4.95 8.24 -3.60
N GLY A 68 -3.79 7.58 -3.76
CA GLY A 68 -3.59 6.16 -3.45
C GLY A 68 -3.28 5.86 -1.98
N LEU A 69 -3.18 6.87 -1.11
CA LEU A 69 -2.84 6.65 0.30
C LEU A 69 -3.97 5.94 1.06
N PRO A 70 -3.63 5.09 2.05
CA PRO A 70 -4.64 4.47 2.91
C PRO A 70 -5.49 5.52 3.62
N PRO A 71 -6.81 5.28 3.81
CA PRO A 71 -7.71 6.23 4.50
C PRO A 71 -7.20 6.63 5.90
N SER A 72 -6.51 5.72 6.59
CA SER A 72 -5.92 5.99 7.90
C SER A 72 -4.83 7.07 7.90
N VAL A 73 -4.15 7.29 6.76
CA VAL A 73 -3.17 8.36 6.59
C VAL A 73 -3.88 9.64 6.15
N LEU A 74 -4.86 9.54 5.26
CA LEU A 74 -5.64 10.67 4.76
C LEU A 74 -6.48 11.36 5.84
N GLN A 75 -7.01 10.60 6.80
CA GLN A 75 -7.80 11.13 7.91
C GLN A 75 -6.95 11.92 8.93
N ASP A 76 -5.64 11.68 9.00
CA ASP A 76 -4.74 12.42 9.89
C ASP A 76 -3.96 13.46 9.09
N PRO A 77 -4.38 14.74 9.11
CA PRO A 77 -3.74 15.78 8.30
C PRO A 77 -2.26 15.98 8.67
N LYS A 78 -1.89 15.79 9.95
CA LYS A 78 -0.48 15.91 10.37
C LYS A 78 0.37 14.79 9.79
N CYS A 79 -0.16 13.57 9.74
CA CYS A 79 0.52 12.43 9.15
C CYS A 79 0.67 12.61 7.63
N ARG A 80 -0.42 13.00 6.95
CA ARG A 80 -0.44 13.29 5.51
C ARG A 80 0.57 14.37 5.14
N THR A 81 0.53 15.54 5.78
CA THR A 81 1.46 16.65 5.50
C THR A 81 2.91 16.22 5.69
N LYS A 82 3.24 15.57 6.81
CA LYS A 82 4.62 15.10 7.05
C LYS A 82 5.09 14.08 6.02
N LEU A 83 4.20 13.21 5.54
CA LEU A 83 4.53 12.27 4.48
C LEU A 83 4.80 13.01 3.18
N MET A 84 3.91 13.92 2.76
CA MET A 84 4.08 14.68 1.51
C MET A 84 5.34 15.54 1.53
N GLU A 85 5.62 16.27 2.61
CA GLU A 85 6.87 17.05 2.78
C GLU A 85 8.12 16.17 2.71
N ARG A 86 8.04 14.93 3.21
CA ARG A 86 9.15 13.98 3.13
C ARG A 86 9.36 13.50 1.70
N LEU A 87 8.29 13.12 1.00
CA LEU A 87 8.36 12.66 -0.39
C LEU A 87 8.80 13.77 -1.33
N GLN A 88 8.29 15.00 -1.15
CA GLN A 88 8.67 16.15 -1.96
C GLN A 88 10.16 16.46 -1.82
N ARG A 89 10.70 16.47 -0.60
CA ARG A 89 12.15 16.66 -0.38
C ARG A 89 12.99 15.57 -1.04
N LEU A 90 12.53 14.32 -0.98
CA LEU A 90 13.22 13.23 -1.65
C LEU A 90 13.18 13.41 -3.17
N LEU A 91 12.00 13.67 -3.73
CA LEU A 91 11.81 13.90 -5.15
C LEU A 91 12.69 15.04 -5.68
N THR A 92 12.72 16.18 -4.99
CA THR A 92 13.59 17.31 -5.35
C THR A 92 15.06 16.89 -5.39
N ARG A 93 15.54 16.18 -4.37
CA ARG A 93 16.93 15.71 -4.29
C ARG A 93 17.28 14.74 -5.43
N GLU A 94 16.40 13.79 -5.72
CA GLU A 94 16.65 12.79 -6.77
C GLU A 94 16.53 13.42 -8.17
N CYS A 95 15.61 14.37 -8.40
CA CYS A 95 15.53 15.13 -9.64
C CYS A 95 16.79 15.97 -9.90
N GLU A 96 17.30 16.68 -8.89
CA GLU A 96 18.56 17.44 -8.99
C GLU A 96 19.74 16.52 -9.30
N SER A 97 19.77 15.33 -8.70
CA SER A 97 20.84 14.34 -8.94
C SER A 97 20.76 13.76 -10.37
N ALA A 98 19.57 13.41 -10.85
CA ALA A 98 19.35 12.89 -12.20
C ALA A 98 19.68 13.92 -13.29
N ALA A 99 19.42 15.20 -13.05
CA ALA A 99 19.79 16.28 -13.98
C ALA A 99 21.31 16.47 -14.10
N ALA A 100 22.07 16.21 -13.04
CA ALA A 100 23.53 16.32 -13.05
C ALA A 100 24.21 15.20 -13.85
N GLU A 101 23.67 13.98 -13.82
CA GLU A 101 24.25 12.84 -14.56
C GLU A 101 24.06 12.96 -16.08
N GLY A 102 23.02 13.67 -16.55
CA GLY A 102 22.77 13.87 -17.98
C GLY A 102 23.66 14.90 -18.68
N ALA A 103 24.42 15.71 -17.94
CA ALA A 103 25.21 16.83 -18.49
C ALA A 103 26.70 16.51 -18.75
N ALA A 104 27.17 15.31 -18.36
CA ALA A 104 28.57 14.90 -18.43
C ALA A 104 28.90 13.87 -19.53
N GLY A 105 27.94 13.58 -20.44
CA GLY A 105 28.12 12.67 -21.58
C GLY A 105 28.01 13.41 -22.91
#